data_AF-A0A7K3RLM3-F1
#
_entry.id   AF-A0A7K3RLM3-F1
#
_cell.length_a   1.000
_cell.length_b   1.000
_cell.length_c   1.000
_cell.angle_alpha   90.00
_cell.angle_beta   90.00
_cell.angle_gamma   90.00
#
_symmetry.space_group_name_H-M   'P 1'
#
loop_
_entity.id
_entity.type
_entity.pdbx_description
1 polymer ?
#
loop_
_entity_poly.entity_id
_entity_poly.type
_entity_poly.pdbx_seq_one_letter_code
_entity_poly.pdbx_strand_id
1 'polypeptide(L)'
;VGPVAPGGASLAGSAALVRRAARWAVDEATAPVPHPTAAALAGALAGQLLFDTLAGIAPPGEAHVLHGEELTADRVHLTAPGPAAGEAAERRFLTAAPEAGAEPVPPPTPDEAVEAVTALTGRWTGPLALLGGEELPQMPLALREMAARDGDAGSVVAWAEEQRTATVAVALAALRAACPTPGTAAAGLTEEHWLLDGALRLMADEAVPYATRAVGAVDARSVPLLRLLEEEGMPAPALTLLRHPGLDWTLAEVRTSGGPRPWTGRSWGRDDTEAVHRALATALARHQAHGVPGAGPLAEGVHTDALLFADASEQAALRKRVADAAEAAGLRYEGTPRRPDPVTGALPLWSGAVRAVPLVGEPQGTEESIEERDHG
;
A
#
# COMPACT_ATOMS: atom_id res chain seq x y z
N VAL A 1 16.35 -17.48 22.60
CA VAL A 1 16.31 -16.30 23.50
C VAL A 1 17.50 -16.41 24.44
N GLY A 2 18.54 -15.59 24.26
CA GLY A 2 19.80 -15.59 25.03
C GLY A 2 19.83 -14.49 26.11
N PRO A 3 20.86 -14.44 26.98
CA PRO A 3 20.85 -13.61 28.17
C PRO A 3 20.87 -12.12 27.82
N VAL A 4 19.86 -11.41 28.33
CA VAL A 4 19.75 -9.94 28.26
C VAL A 4 20.65 -9.38 29.36
N ALA A 5 21.63 -8.55 28.98
CA ALA A 5 22.39 -7.77 29.93
C ALA A 5 21.43 -6.84 30.71
N PRO A 6 21.37 -6.90 32.04
CA PRO A 6 20.52 -6.00 32.81
C PRO A 6 21.10 -4.60 32.73
N GLY A 7 20.49 -3.73 31.91
CA GLY A 7 20.83 -2.32 31.81
C GLY A 7 21.07 -1.76 30.40
N GLY A 8 21.09 -2.60 29.35
CA GLY A 8 21.16 -2.12 27.97
C GLY A 8 19.77 -1.80 27.44
N ALA A 9 19.52 -0.57 26.98
CA ALA A 9 18.32 -0.25 26.22
C ALA A 9 18.12 -1.29 25.10
N SER A 10 16.97 -1.97 25.07
CA SER A 10 16.63 -2.89 23.98
C SER A 10 16.82 -2.16 22.66
N LEU A 11 17.59 -2.74 21.72
CA LEU A 11 17.75 -2.15 20.38
C LEU A 11 16.36 -1.87 19.79
N ALA A 12 16.15 -0.64 19.32
CA ALA A 12 14.93 -0.27 18.61
C ALA A 12 14.69 -1.30 17.48
N GLY A 13 13.46 -1.81 17.35
CA GLY A 13 13.12 -2.82 16.35
C GLY A 13 13.24 -4.28 16.77
N SER A 14 14.00 -4.60 17.83
CA SER A 14 14.20 -5.98 18.29
C SER A 14 12.89 -6.75 18.52
N ALA A 15 11.91 -6.15 19.20
CA ALA A 15 10.61 -6.77 19.43
C ALA A 15 9.83 -7.03 18.12
N ALA A 16 9.97 -6.16 17.12
CA ALA A 16 9.36 -6.34 15.80
C ALA A 16 10.06 -7.46 15.03
N LEU A 17 11.39 -7.51 15.03
CA LEU A 17 12.17 -8.60 14.43
C LEU A 17 11.77 -9.96 15.02
N VAL A 18 11.68 -10.07 16.35
CA VAL A 18 11.27 -11.32 17.02
C VAL A 18 9.88 -11.76 16.57
N ARG A 19 8.91 -10.83 16.47
CA ARG A 19 7.56 -11.14 15.99
C ARG A 19 7.57 -11.60 14.53
N ARG A 20 8.31 -10.92 13.65
CA ARG A 20 8.42 -11.28 12.23
C ARG A 20 9.09 -12.64 12.05
N ALA A 21 10.18 -12.90 12.75
CA ALA A 21 10.87 -14.19 12.71
C ALA A 21 9.98 -15.33 13.22
N ALA A 22 9.20 -15.09 14.30
CA ALA A 22 8.24 -16.07 14.81
C ALA A 22 7.11 -16.35 13.80
N ARG A 23 6.54 -15.31 13.16
CA ARG A 23 5.52 -15.49 12.11
C ARG A 23 6.09 -16.24 10.90
N TRP A 24 7.29 -15.87 10.45
CA TRP A 24 7.97 -16.56 9.35
C TRP A 24 8.16 -18.06 9.62
N ALA A 25 8.60 -18.42 10.84
CA ALA A 25 8.78 -19.81 11.23
C ALA A 25 7.46 -20.62 11.20
N VAL A 26 6.34 -19.97 11.52
CA VAL A 26 5.00 -20.57 11.41
C VAL A 26 4.60 -20.73 9.94
N ASP A 27 4.73 -19.66 9.14
CA ASP A 27 4.33 -19.63 7.72
C ASP A 27 5.08 -20.68 6.89
N GLU A 28 6.38 -20.86 7.16
CA GLU A 28 7.26 -21.79 6.44
C GLU A 28 7.32 -23.19 7.07
N ALA A 29 6.45 -23.46 8.06
CA ALA A 29 6.40 -24.72 8.81
C ALA A 29 7.80 -25.19 9.26
N THR A 30 8.63 -24.26 9.74
CA THR A 30 10.02 -24.56 10.06
C THR A 30 10.05 -25.40 11.33
N ALA A 31 10.72 -26.56 11.27
CA ALA A 31 10.83 -27.44 12.42
C ALA A 31 11.54 -26.73 13.59
N PRO A 32 11.10 -27.00 14.84
CA PRO A 32 11.59 -26.30 16.01
C PRO A 32 13.06 -26.60 16.26
N VAL A 33 13.78 -25.59 16.73
CA VAL A 33 15.21 -25.69 17.00
C VAL A 33 15.46 -26.53 18.26
N PRO A 34 16.41 -27.49 18.27
CA PRO A 34 16.69 -28.32 19.44
C PRO A 34 17.31 -27.52 20.60
N HIS A 35 16.59 -27.44 21.73
CA HIS A 35 17.08 -26.91 23.01
C HIS A 35 17.76 -28.04 23.79
N PRO A 36 19.08 -28.04 24.05
CA PRO A 36 19.87 -26.91 24.57
C PRO A 36 20.93 -26.33 23.64
N THR A 37 21.25 -27.00 22.53
CA THR A 37 22.31 -26.59 21.60
C THR A 37 22.05 -25.21 20.99
N ALA A 38 20.78 -24.90 20.69
CA ALA A 38 20.35 -23.58 20.25
C ALA A 38 20.71 -22.45 21.23
N ALA A 39 20.55 -22.71 22.53
CA ALA A 39 20.82 -21.72 23.57
C ALA A 39 22.33 -21.48 23.72
N ALA A 40 23.14 -22.53 23.64
CA ALA A 40 24.60 -22.42 23.65
C ALA A 40 25.11 -21.62 22.44
N LEU A 41 24.61 -21.93 21.24
CA LEU A 41 24.97 -21.20 20.02
C LEU A 41 24.52 -19.73 20.07
N ALA A 42 23.29 -19.46 20.52
CA ALA A 42 22.81 -18.10 20.71
C ALA A 42 23.69 -17.30 21.69
N GLY A 43 24.12 -17.94 22.79
CA GLY A 43 25.04 -17.34 23.75
C GLY A 43 26.42 -17.06 23.14
N ALA A 44 26.96 -17.97 22.34
CA ALA A 44 28.24 -17.80 21.65
C ALA A 44 28.19 -16.63 20.64
N LEU A 45 27.14 -16.56 19.81
CA LEU A 45 26.95 -15.46 18.85
C LEU A 45 26.74 -14.11 19.55
N ALA A 46 25.95 -14.08 20.63
CA ALA A 46 25.78 -12.86 21.42
C ALA A 46 27.10 -12.39 22.05
N GLY A 47 27.93 -13.33 22.54
CA GLY A 47 29.26 -13.05 23.04
C GLY A 47 30.18 -12.48 21.96
N GLN A 48 30.17 -13.08 20.77
CA GLN A 48 30.93 -12.59 19.62
C GLN A 48 30.52 -11.16 19.24
N LEU A 49 29.22 -10.89 19.07
CA LEU A 49 28.72 -9.55 18.75
C LEU A 49 29.12 -8.51 19.82
N LEU A 50 29.11 -8.89 21.10
CA LEU A 50 29.57 -8.03 22.18
C LEU A 50 31.07 -7.70 22.05
N PHE A 51 31.91 -8.71 21.80
CA PHE A 51 33.34 -8.49 21.59
C PHE A 51 33.62 -7.63 20.35
N ASP A 52 32.95 -7.90 19.23
CA ASP A 52 33.08 -7.13 18.00
C ASP A 52 32.64 -5.67 18.20
N THR A 53 31.59 -5.45 19.00
CA THR A 53 31.13 -4.10 19.37
C THR A 53 32.15 -3.38 20.24
N LEU A 54 32.68 -4.05 21.28
CA LEU A 54 33.71 -3.48 22.16
C LEU A 54 35.03 -3.19 21.43
N ALA A 55 35.36 -4.00 20.41
CA ALA A 55 36.51 -3.80 19.55
C ALA A 55 36.29 -2.72 18.45
N GLY A 56 35.07 -2.20 18.31
CA GLY A 56 34.72 -1.17 17.33
C GLY A 56 34.69 -1.69 15.88
N ILE A 57 34.52 -2.99 15.68
CA ILE A 57 34.49 -3.63 14.35
C ILE A 57 33.09 -4.14 13.98
N ALA A 58 32.16 -4.23 14.92
CA ALA A 58 30.79 -4.65 14.66
C ALA A 58 30.02 -3.63 13.79
N PRO A 59 29.38 -4.07 12.70
CA PRO A 59 28.36 -3.29 12.02
C PRO A 59 27.23 -2.90 12.99
N PRO A 60 26.72 -1.66 12.94
CA PRO A 60 25.61 -1.25 13.79
C PRO A 60 24.36 -2.09 13.48
N GLY A 61 23.65 -2.50 14.53
CA GLY A 61 22.38 -3.20 14.41
C GLY A 61 22.47 -4.66 13.93
N GLU A 62 23.64 -5.28 13.95
CA GLU A 62 23.76 -6.70 13.63
C GLU A 62 23.00 -7.60 14.62
N ALA A 63 22.27 -8.58 14.09
CA ALA A 63 21.58 -9.61 14.85
C ALA A 63 21.63 -10.96 14.10
N HIS A 64 21.37 -12.05 14.83
CA HIS A 64 21.29 -13.40 14.25
C HIS A 64 19.94 -14.04 14.53
N VAL A 65 19.41 -14.73 13.53
CA VAL A 65 18.21 -15.57 13.65
C VAL A 65 18.64 -17.03 13.54
N LEU A 66 18.40 -17.79 14.61
CA LEU A 66 18.64 -19.23 14.64
C LEU A 66 17.35 -19.98 14.28
N HIS A 67 17.42 -20.89 13.31
CA HIS A 67 16.25 -21.61 12.81
C HIS A 67 16.60 -23.03 12.32
N GLY A 68 15.58 -23.87 12.19
CA GLY A 68 15.68 -25.24 11.68
C GLY A 68 16.29 -26.26 12.66
N GLU A 69 16.13 -27.54 12.34
CA GLU A 69 16.69 -28.65 13.12
C GLU A 69 18.22 -28.70 13.05
N GLU A 70 18.79 -28.31 11.90
CA GLU A 70 20.23 -28.25 11.66
C GLU A 70 20.92 -27.04 12.30
N LEU A 71 20.19 -26.20 13.05
CA LEU A 71 20.73 -25.03 13.75
C LEU A 71 21.44 -24.04 12.80
N THR A 72 20.75 -23.62 11.74
CA THR A 72 21.27 -22.59 10.84
C THR A 72 21.18 -21.22 11.51
N ALA A 73 22.19 -20.37 11.27
CA ALA A 73 22.26 -19.01 11.78
C ALA A 73 22.29 -18.02 10.61
N ASP A 74 21.20 -17.30 10.42
CA ASP A 74 21.13 -16.24 9.41
C ASP A 74 21.51 -14.91 10.08
N ARG A 75 22.41 -14.16 9.45
CA ARG A 75 22.73 -12.80 9.87
C ARG A 75 21.71 -11.82 9.30
N VAL A 76 21.19 -10.94 10.14
CA VAL A 76 20.28 -9.86 9.78
C VAL A 76 20.79 -8.53 10.31
N HIS A 77 20.44 -7.44 9.64
CA HIS A 77 20.80 -6.09 10.05
C HIS A 77 19.56 -5.28 10.38
N LEU A 78 19.54 -4.72 11.58
CA LEU A 78 18.55 -3.76 12.05
C LEU A 78 19.03 -2.36 11.69
N THR A 79 18.25 -1.67 10.87
CA THR A 79 18.48 -0.25 10.62
C THR A 79 17.82 0.52 11.75
N ALA A 80 18.61 1.17 12.60
CA ALA A 80 18.06 2.10 13.57
C ALA A 80 17.21 3.14 12.82
N PRO A 81 15.97 3.46 13.27
CA PRO A 81 15.20 4.53 12.65
C PRO A 81 16.06 5.80 12.75
N GLY A 82 16.53 6.29 11.61
CA GLY A 82 17.43 7.45 11.57
C GLY A 82 16.77 8.70 12.16
N PRO A 83 17.53 9.80 12.35
CA PRO A 83 16.97 11.10 12.75
C PRO A 83 15.88 11.63 11.79
N ALA A 84 15.78 11.08 10.57
CA ALA A 84 14.63 11.21 9.67
C ALA A 84 13.29 10.73 10.26
N ALA A 85 13.28 10.13 11.46
CA ALA A 85 12.06 9.98 12.26
C ALA A 85 11.36 11.34 12.55
N GLY A 86 12.08 12.47 12.43
CA GLY A 86 11.50 13.82 12.39
C GLY A 86 10.87 14.18 11.04
N GLU A 87 11.51 13.85 9.91
CA GLU A 87 10.98 14.09 8.55
C GLU A 87 9.81 13.17 8.17
N ALA A 88 9.72 11.97 8.75
CA ALA A 88 8.58 11.08 8.62
C ALA A 88 7.33 11.57 9.40
N ALA A 89 7.46 12.65 10.17
CA ALA A 89 6.35 13.36 10.78
C ALA A 89 5.95 14.62 9.99
N GLU A 90 6.69 14.98 8.93
CA GLU A 90 6.34 16.14 8.11
C GLU A 90 5.19 15.81 7.17
N ARG A 91 4.17 16.67 7.23
CA ARG A 91 3.03 16.63 6.34
C ARG A 91 3.51 16.90 4.92
N ARG A 92 3.14 16.04 3.98
CA ARG A 92 3.42 16.20 2.56
C ARG A 92 2.20 16.79 1.87
N PHE A 93 2.40 17.65 0.88
CA PHE A 93 1.31 18.29 0.15
C PHE A 93 1.47 18.01 -1.33
N LEU A 94 0.38 17.61 -2.00
CA LEU A 94 0.40 17.36 -3.45
C LEU A 94 0.81 18.61 -4.27
N THR A 95 0.58 19.79 -3.71
CA THR A 95 0.91 21.09 -4.31
C THR A 95 2.30 21.60 -3.97
N ALA A 96 3.07 20.91 -3.13
CA ALA A 96 4.45 21.29 -2.87
C ALA A 96 5.21 21.24 -4.19
N ALA A 97 5.70 22.39 -4.67
CA ALA A 97 6.49 22.44 -5.87
C ALA A 97 7.76 21.61 -5.65
N PRO A 98 8.18 20.76 -6.61
CA PRO A 98 9.52 20.19 -6.56
C PRO A 98 10.51 21.36 -6.42
N GLU A 99 11.52 21.20 -5.57
CA GLU A 99 12.50 22.26 -5.30
C GLU A 99 13.03 22.82 -6.63
N ALA A 100 13.13 24.13 -6.74
CA ALA A 100 13.52 24.76 -8.00
C ALA A 100 14.93 24.28 -8.41
N GLY A 101 14.99 23.51 -9.51
CA GLY A 101 16.23 22.89 -9.99
C GLY A 101 16.40 21.40 -9.66
N ALA A 102 15.47 20.80 -8.91
CA ALA A 102 15.42 19.35 -8.74
C ALA A 102 14.99 18.71 -10.08
N GLU A 103 15.78 17.75 -10.56
CA GLU A 103 15.36 16.93 -11.69
C GLU A 103 14.14 16.09 -11.29
N PRO A 104 13.12 15.97 -12.15
CA PRO A 104 12.00 15.07 -11.91
C PRO A 104 12.53 13.66 -11.66
N VAL A 105 12.20 13.08 -10.50
CA VAL A 105 12.54 11.69 -10.23
C VAL A 105 11.73 10.82 -11.20
N PRO A 106 12.37 10.08 -12.11
CA PRO A 106 11.65 9.23 -13.03
C PRO A 106 10.85 8.18 -12.25
N PRO A 107 9.67 7.75 -12.75
CA PRO A 107 8.98 6.62 -12.15
C PRO A 107 9.90 5.40 -12.20
N PRO A 108 9.92 4.58 -11.13
CA PRO A 108 10.77 3.40 -11.10
C PRO A 108 10.37 2.45 -12.23
N THR A 109 11.39 1.81 -12.79
CA THR A 109 11.21 0.74 -13.78
C THR A 109 10.43 -0.43 -13.18
N PRO A 110 9.81 -1.29 -14.01
CA PRO A 110 9.13 -2.48 -13.50
C PRO A 110 10.03 -3.39 -12.66
N ASP A 111 11.32 -3.48 -12.98
CA ASP A 111 12.28 -4.30 -12.23
C ASP A 111 12.60 -3.66 -10.87
N GLU A 112 12.80 -2.33 -10.81
CA GLU A 112 12.98 -1.59 -9.55
C GLU A 112 11.74 -1.68 -8.65
N ALA A 113 10.53 -1.64 -9.24
CA ALA A 113 9.30 -1.81 -8.48
C ALA A 113 9.19 -3.21 -7.85
N VAL A 114 9.59 -4.26 -8.57
CA VAL A 114 9.63 -5.64 -8.03
C VAL A 114 10.72 -5.79 -6.98
N GLU A 115 11.88 -5.16 -7.17
CA GLU A 115 12.96 -5.15 -6.17
C GLU A 115 12.50 -4.48 -4.86
N ALA A 116 11.78 -3.35 -4.96
CA ALA A 116 11.18 -2.69 -3.80
C ALA A 116 10.19 -3.60 -3.05
N VAL A 117 9.37 -4.39 -3.77
CA VAL A 117 8.48 -5.39 -3.14
C VAL A 117 9.27 -6.54 -2.52
N THR A 118 10.37 -6.96 -3.14
CA THR A 118 11.25 -8.00 -2.60
C THR A 118 11.86 -7.57 -1.27
N ALA A 119 12.26 -6.29 -1.15
CA ALA A 119 12.74 -5.73 0.11
C ALA A 119 11.66 -5.74 1.22
N LEU A 120 10.38 -5.54 0.88
CA LEU A 120 9.26 -5.61 1.84
C LEU A 120 8.91 -7.04 2.28
N THR A 121 9.28 -8.04 1.49
CA THR A 121 8.96 -9.45 1.72
C THR A 121 10.17 -10.27 2.19
N GLY A 122 11.30 -9.59 2.40
CA GLY A 122 12.57 -10.18 2.80
C GLY A 122 12.47 -11.15 3.97
N ARG A 123 13.26 -12.22 3.91
CA ARG A 123 13.32 -13.24 4.95
C ARG A 123 13.65 -12.59 6.30
N TRP A 124 12.92 -12.95 7.35
CA TRP A 124 13.05 -12.45 8.73
C TRP A 124 12.68 -11.00 8.99
N THR A 125 13.10 -10.09 8.11
CA THR A 125 13.02 -8.65 8.31
C THR A 125 11.85 -8.01 7.59
N GLY A 126 11.32 -8.60 6.52
CA GLY A 126 10.25 -8.00 5.73
C GLY A 126 8.95 -7.88 6.52
N PRO A 127 8.29 -6.70 6.53
CA PRO A 127 7.01 -6.49 7.21
C PRO A 127 5.82 -7.20 6.54
N LEU A 128 6.00 -7.71 5.32
CA LEU A 128 4.96 -8.37 4.54
C LEU A 128 5.38 -9.80 4.17
N ALA A 129 4.39 -10.67 3.94
CA ALA A 129 4.57 -12.02 3.41
C ALA A 129 3.81 -12.12 2.10
N LEU A 130 4.51 -12.41 1.00
CA LEU A 130 3.85 -12.79 -0.25
C LEU A 130 3.34 -14.22 -0.08
N LEU A 131 2.03 -14.40 -0.03
CA LEU A 131 1.43 -15.73 0.09
C LEU A 131 1.42 -16.38 -1.30
N GLY A 132 1.71 -17.68 -1.36
CA GLY A 132 1.78 -18.43 -2.61
C GLY A 132 0.45 -18.33 -3.36
N GLY A 133 0.46 -17.71 -4.54
CA GLY A 133 -0.72 -17.52 -5.39
C GLY A 133 -1.07 -18.75 -6.24
N GLU A 134 -0.55 -19.93 -5.92
CA GLU A 134 -0.74 -21.14 -6.74
C GLU A 134 -2.21 -21.57 -6.82
N GLU A 135 -2.98 -21.31 -5.75
CA GLU A 135 -4.42 -21.60 -5.71
C GLU A 135 -5.29 -20.47 -6.28
N LEU A 136 -4.73 -19.28 -6.48
CA LEU A 136 -5.45 -18.16 -7.07
C LEU A 136 -5.49 -18.28 -8.60
N PRO A 137 -6.60 -17.89 -9.24
CA PRO A 137 -6.65 -17.81 -10.70
C PRO A 137 -5.55 -16.91 -11.27
N GLN A 138 -4.90 -17.39 -12.34
CA GLN A 138 -3.81 -16.69 -13.02
C GLN A 138 -4.16 -16.24 -14.44
N MET A 139 -5.40 -16.53 -14.89
CA MET A 139 -5.95 -16.11 -16.17
C MET A 139 -7.45 -15.77 -16.01
N PRO A 140 -7.98 -14.77 -16.74
CA PRO A 140 -7.24 -13.82 -17.57
C PRO A 140 -6.49 -12.75 -16.76
N LEU A 141 -6.70 -12.73 -15.43
CA LEU A 141 -6.05 -11.82 -14.49
C LEU A 141 -5.06 -12.61 -13.63
N ALA A 142 -3.92 -11.99 -13.32
CA ALA A 142 -2.99 -12.49 -12.33
C ALA A 142 -3.42 -12.00 -10.95
N LEU A 143 -3.90 -12.90 -10.09
CA LEU A 143 -4.21 -12.60 -8.69
C LEU A 143 -3.03 -12.96 -7.79
N ARG A 144 -2.73 -12.07 -6.84
CA ARG A 144 -1.69 -12.25 -5.83
C ARG A 144 -2.22 -11.90 -4.46
N GLU A 145 -1.74 -12.61 -3.46
CA GLU A 145 -2.11 -12.40 -2.05
C GLU A 145 -0.89 -12.02 -1.22
N MET A 146 -1.08 -11.08 -0.31
CA MET A 146 -0.04 -10.65 0.61
C MET A 146 -0.62 -10.47 2.00
N ALA A 147 0.12 -10.92 3.02
CA ALA A 147 -0.26 -10.77 4.42
C ALA A 147 0.69 -9.84 5.17
N ALA A 148 0.13 -9.09 6.13
CA ALA A 148 0.95 -8.30 7.04
C ALA A 148 1.62 -9.21 8.09
N ARG A 149 2.95 -9.17 8.18
CA ARG A 149 3.69 -9.79 9.30
C ARG A 149 3.69 -8.90 10.54
N ASP A 150 3.30 -7.65 10.41
CA ASP A 150 3.06 -6.77 11.54
C ASP A 150 1.59 -6.44 11.71
N GLY A 151 1.06 -6.64 12.92
CA GLY A 151 -0.32 -6.31 13.26
C GLY A 151 -1.33 -7.36 12.80
N ASP A 152 -2.60 -6.95 12.78
CA ASP A 152 -3.77 -7.84 12.61
C ASP A 152 -4.53 -7.55 11.31
N ALA A 153 -3.90 -6.85 10.35
CA ALA A 153 -4.53 -6.43 9.09
C ALA A 153 -4.92 -7.62 8.17
N GLY A 154 -4.57 -8.86 8.54
CA GLY A 154 -4.86 -10.06 7.76
C GLY A 154 -4.10 -10.12 6.44
N SER A 155 -4.62 -10.91 5.51
CA SER A 155 -4.17 -10.96 4.11
C SER A 155 -5.08 -10.15 3.19
N VAL A 156 -4.53 -9.72 2.07
CA VAL A 156 -5.25 -8.98 1.02
C VAL A 156 -4.86 -9.54 -0.33
N VAL A 157 -5.85 -9.62 -1.23
CA VAL A 157 -5.65 -9.99 -2.63
C VAL A 157 -5.70 -8.75 -3.49
N ALA A 158 -4.84 -8.68 -4.50
CA ALA A 158 -4.94 -7.71 -5.59
C ALA A 158 -4.76 -8.43 -6.93
N TRP A 159 -5.06 -7.72 -8.02
CA TRP A 159 -4.99 -8.27 -9.37
C TRP A 159 -4.24 -7.31 -10.29
N ALA A 160 -3.66 -7.87 -11.35
CA ALA A 160 -3.29 -7.12 -12.53
C ALA A 160 -3.41 -8.02 -13.76
N GLU A 161 -3.15 -7.48 -14.95
CA GLU A 161 -3.10 -8.28 -16.18
C GLU A 161 -1.87 -9.21 -16.23
N GLU A 162 -0.79 -8.82 -15.54
CA GLU A 162 0.48 -9.55 -15.55
C GLU A 162 0.98 -9.82 -14.12
N GLN A 163 1.74 -10.91 -13.97
CA GLN A 163 2.29 -11.36 -12.68
C GLN A 163 3.14 -10.30 -11.98
N ARG A 164 4.01 -9.62 -12.73
CA ARG A 164 4.92 -8.61 -12.16
C ARG A 164 4.13 -7.43 -11.59
N THR A 165 3.16 -6.93 -12.36
CA THR A 165 2.28 -5.85 -11.90
C THR A 165 1.39 -6.30 -10.74
N ALA A 166 0.88 -7.53 -10.76
CA ALA A 166 0.04 -8.05 -9.67
C ALA A 166 0.82 -8.12 -8.34
N THR A 167 2.11 -8.49 -8.40
CA THR A 167 3.02 -8.44 -7.24
C THR A 167 3.18 -7.03 -6.68
N VAL A 168 3.29 -6.03 -7.55
CA VAL A 168 3.34 -4.61 -7.12
C VAL A 168 1.99 -4.15 -6.57
N ALA A 169 0.90 -4.46 -7.26
CA ALA A 169 -0.47 -4.09 -6.86
C ALA A 169 -0.83 -4.64 -5.47
N VAL A 170 -0.50 -5.90 -5.19
CA VAL A 170 -0.78 -6.51 -3.89
C VAL A 170 0.08 -5.92 -2.77
N ALA A 171 1.32 -5.53 -3.06
CA ALA A 171 2.16 -4.83 -2.09
C ALA A 171 1.59 -3.45 -1.73
N LEU A 172 1.17 -2.67 -2.74
CA LEU A 172 0.50 -1.40 -2.51
C LEU A 172 -0.82 -1.58 -1.74
N ALA A 173 -1.60 -2.62 -2.06
CA ALA A 173 -2.82 -2.95 -1.32
C ALA A 173 -2.55 -3.31 0.15
N ALA A 174 -1.53 -4.13 0.42
CA ALA A 174 -1.14 -4.51 1.78
C ALA A 174 -0.65 -3.30 2.59
N LEU A 175 0.11 -2.38 1.96
CA LEU A 175 0.51 -1.13 2.59
C LEU A 175 -0.69 -0.24 2.92
N ARG A 176 -1.69 -0.13 2.03
CA ARG A 176 -2.95 0.58 2.30
C ARG A 176 -3.70 -0.06 3.47
N ALA A 177 -3.84 -1.39 3.49
CA ALA A 177 -4.52 -2.12 4.57
C ALA A 177 -3.82 -1.93 5.93
N ALA A 178 -2.50 -1.75 5.93
CA ALA A 178 -1.72 -1.47 7.13
C ALA A 178 -1.70 0.01 7.57
N CYS A 179 -2.35 0.91 6.82
CA CYS A 179 -2.39 2.34 7.18
C CYS A 179 -3.41 2.60 8.31
N PRO A 180 -3.03 3.31 9.38
CA PRO A 180 -3.95 3.66 10.45
C PRO A 180 -4.93 4.76 10.03
N THR A 181 -6.18 4.63 10.46
CA THR A 181 -7.18 5.72 10.41
C THR A 181 -6.84 6.82 11.43
N PRO A 182 -7.11 8.11 11.17
CA PRO A 182 -8.06 8.63 10.17
C PRO A 182 -7.46 9.04 8.82
N GLY A 183 -8.30 9.09 7.78
CA GLY A 183 -7.96 9.50 6.41
C GLY A 183 -8.08 8.36 5.40
N THR A 184 -7.86 8.68 4.12
CA THR A 184 -7.88 7.70 3.05
C THR A 184 -6.53 7.02 2.95
N ALA A 185 -6.50 5.72 3.18
CA ALA A 185 -5.28 4.92 3.04
C ALA A 185 -4.82 4.90 1.58
N ALA A 186 -3.57 5.27 1.36
CA ALA A 186 -2.95 5.31 0.05
C ALA A 186 -1.54 4.72 0.08
N ALA A 187 -1.07 4.29 -1.08
CA ALA A 187 0.29 3.82 -1.30
C ALA A 187 0.74 4.09 -2.74
N GLY A 188 2.04 4.25 -2.93
CA GLY A 188 2.63 4.50 -4.23
C GLY A 188 4.11 4.13 -4.29
N LEU A 189 4.61 4.02 -5.52
CA LEU A 189 6.03 3.77 -5.78
C LEU A 189 6.91 5.00 -5.52
N THR A 190 6.31 6.19 -5.60
CA THR A 190 6.92 7.49 -5.32
C THR A 190 6.01 8.29 -4.39
N GLU A 191 6.52 9.39 -3.82
CA GLU A 191 5.71 10.29 -2.99
C GLU A 191 4.53 10.87 -3.79
N GLU A 192 4.79 11.32 -5.03
CA GLU A 192 3.76 11.85 -5.94
C GLU A 192 2.69 10.79 -6.24
N HIS A 193 3.08 9.56 -6.56
CA HIS A 193 2.14 8.46 -6.77
C HIS A 193 1.29 8.22 -5.51
N TRP A 194 1.89 8.15 -4.32
CA TRP A 194 1.14 7.96 -3.08
C TRP A 194 0.10 9.06 -2.83
N LEU A 195 0.47 10.32 -3.02
CA LEU A 195 -0.45 11.45 -2.85
C LEU A 195 -1.56 11.46 -3.92
N LEU A 196 -1.23 11.13 -5.17
CA LEU A 196 -2.20 10.98 -6.26
C LEU A 196 -3.18 9.84 -6.02
N ASP A 197 -2.71 8.68 -5.54
CA ASP A 197 -3.55 7.55 -5.17
C ASP A 197 -4.59 7.96 -4.12
N GLY A 198 -4.15 8.64 -3.06
CA GLY A 198 -5.03 9.13 -2.01
C GLY A 198 -6.03 10.17 -2.50
N ALA A 199 -5.59 11.13 -3.32
CA ALA A 199 -6.46 12.15 -3.91
C ALA A 199 -7.51 11.55 -4.84
N LEU A 200 -7.13 10.64 -5.75
CA LEU A 200 -8.06 9.96 -6.65
C LEU A 200 -9.10 9.13 -5.88
N ARG A 201 -8.72 8.49 -4.78
CA ARG A 201 -9.65 7.76 -3.92
C ARG A 201 -10.66 8.69 -3.24
N LEU A 202 -10.23 9.86 -2.76
CA LEU A 202 -11.12 10.89 -2.20
C LEU A 202 -12.08 11.44 -3.27
N MET A 203 -11.54 11.84 -4.42
CA MET A 203 -12.31 12.41 -5.53
C MET A 203 -13.30 11.42 -6.15
N ALA A 204 -13.06 10.11 -6.01
CA ALA A 204 -13.97 9.10 -6.53
C ALA A 204 -15.36 9.16 -5.90
N ASP A 205 -15.46 9.59 -4.64
CA ASP A 205 -16.75 9.72 -3.94
C ASP A 205 -17.48 11.02 -4.30
N GLU A 206 -16.77 11.99 -4.87
CA GLU A 206 -17.31 13.24 -5.41
C GLU A 206 -17.63 13.15 -6.92
N ALA A 207 -17.20 12.07 -7.58
CA ALA A 207 -17.42 11.88 -9.01
C ALA A 207 -18.91 11.70 -9.34
N VAL A 208 -19.37 12.37 -10.40
CA VAL A 208 -20.76 12.36 -10.82
C VAL A 208 -20.95 11.52 -12.08
N PRO A 209 -22.04 10.75 -12.21
CA PRO A 209 -22.36 10.03 -13.44
C PRO A 209 -22.53 10.99 -14.61
N TYR A 210 -21.93 10.67 -15.76
CA TYR A 210 -22.17 11.40 -17.02
C TYR A 210 -22.62 10.50 -18.16
N ALA A 211 -22.41 9.19 -18.06
CA ALA A 211 -22.93 8.23 -19.02
C ALA A 211 -23.27 6.90 -18.32
N THR A 212 -24.30 6.22 -18.82
CA THR A 212 -24.58 4.81 -18.52
C THR A 212 -24.53 4.07 -19.85
N ARG A 213 -23.75 3.00 -19.93
CA ARG A 213 -23.58 2.25 -21.17
C ARG A 213 -24.27 0.90 -21.09
N ALA A 214 -24.83 0.46 -22.21
CA ALA A 214 -25.23 -0.92 -22.37
C ALA A 214 -23.99 -1.83 -22.43
N VAL A 215 -24.08 -2.98 -21.78
CA VAL A 215 -22.97 -3.94 -21.57
C VAL A 215 -22.31 -4.38 -22.88
N GLY A 216 -23.06 -4.49 -23.97
CA GLY A 216 -22.56 -4.92 -25.28
C GLY A 216 -21.76 -3.87 -26.07
N ALA A 217 -21.60 -2.65 -25.55
CA ALA A 217 -20.89 -1.55 -26.23
C ALA A 217 -19.50 -1.30 -25.61
N VAL A 218 -18.80 -2.36 -25.20
CA VAL A 218 -17.42 -2.27 -24.73
C VAL A 218 -16.42 -2.49 -25.87
N ASP A 219 -15.20 -2.00 -25.67
CA ASP A 219 -14.09 -2.28 -26.57
C ASP A 219 -13.76 -3.77 -26.65
N ALA A 220 -13.18 -4.19 -27.79
CA ALA A 220 -12.81 -5.58 -28.07
C ALA A 220 -11.94 -6.21 -26.96
N ARG A 221 -11.05 -5.44 -26.33
CA ARG A 221 -10.19 -5.91 -25.22
C ARG A 221 -11.00 -6.34 -23.99
N SER A 222 -12.18 -5.77 -23.78
CA SER A 222 -13.02 -6.02 -22.60
C SER A 222 -14.07 -7.11 -22.83
N VAL A 223 -14.29 -7.53 -24.08
CA VAL A 223 -15.26 -8.59 -24.43
C VAL A 223 -14.96 -9.92 -23.71
N PRO A 224 -13.71 -10.40 -23.60
CA PRO A 224 -13.42 -11.63 -22.87
C PRO A 224 -13.81 -11.57 -21.38
N LEU A 225 -13.60 -10.42 -20.72
CA LEU A 225 -13.96 -10.24 -19.32
C LEU A 225 -15.47 -10.28 -19.11
N LEU A 226 -16.25 -9.68 -20.02
CA LEU A 226 -17.70 -9.75 -19.97
C LEU A 226 -18.23 -11.17 -20.13
N ARG A 227 -17.69 -11.93 -21.09
CA ARG A 227 -18.10 -13.33 -21.30
C ARG A 227 -17.84 -14.18 -20.06
N LEU A 228 -16.68 -14.00 -19.42
CA LEU A 228 -16.37 -14.71 -18.18
C LEU A 228 -17.31 -14.31 -17.04
N LEU A 229 -17.65 -13.03 -16.89
CA LEU A 229 -18.66 -12.61 -15.90
C LEU A 229 -20.03 -13.25 -16.17
N GLU A 230 -20.44 -13.35 -17.44
CA GLU A 230 -21.68 -14.02 -17.83
C GLU A 230 -21.66 -15.52 -17.53
N GLU A 231 -20.55 -16.21 -17.85
CA GLU A 231 -20.33 -17.64 -17.57
C GLU A 231 -20.34 -17.93 -16.06
N GLU A 232 -19.82 -17.02 -15.25
CA GLU A 232 -19.81 -17.08 -13.79
C GLU A 232 -21.16 -16.67 -13.14
N GLY A 233 -22.22 -16.54 -13.94
CA GLY A 233 -23.59 -16.30 -13.45
C GLY A 233 -23.88 -14.86 -13.06
N MET A 234 -23.11 -13.89 -13.58
CA MET A 234 -23.34 -12.45 -13.43
C MET A 234 -23.78 -11.83 -14.77
N PRO A 235 -24.99 -12.13 -15.25
CA PRO A 235 -25.45 -11.63 -16.54
C PRO A 235 -25.67 -10.11 -16.51
N ALA A 236 -25.31 -9.45 -17.60
CA ALA A 236 -25.59 -8.03 -17.87
C ALA A 236 -25.14 -7.05 -16.74
N PRO A 237 -23.84 -6.97 -16.42
CA PRO A 237 -23.32 -5.97 -15.47
C PRO A 237 -23.69 -4.53 -15.85
N ALA A 238 -24.30 -3.78 -14.93
CA ALA A 238 -24.59 -2.37 -15.14
C ALA A 238 -23.29 -1.55 -15.14
N LEU A 239 -23.06 -0.78 -16.20
CA LEU A 239 -21.87 0.04 -16.37
C LEU A 239 -22.21 1.54 -16.32
N THR A 240 -21.62 2.24 -15.36
CA THR A 240 -21.76 3.68 -15.16
C THR A 240 -20.40 4.35 -15.30
N LEU A 241 -20.33 5.40 -16.11
CA LEU A 241 -19.15 6.25 -16.21
C LEU A 241 -19.39 7.52 -15.39
N LEU A 242 -18.42 7.82 -14.54
CA LEU A 242 -18.39 8.96 -13.66
C LEU A 242 -17.19 9.84 -13.99
N ARG A 243 -17.35 11.13 -13.77
CA ARG A 243 -16.30 12.13 -13.93
C ARG A 243 -16.26 13.03 -12.72
N HIS A 244 -15.06 13.49 -12.37
CA HIS A 244 -14.91 14.59 -11.44
C HIS A 244 -14.77 15.90 -12.23
N PRO A 245 -15.47 16.99 -11.87
CA PRO A 245 -15.23 18.29 -12.49
C PRO A 245 -13.75 18.69 -12.42
N GLY A 246 -13.14 19.02 -13.56
CA GLY A 246 -11.72 19.42 -13.63
C GLY A 246 -10.72 18.29 -13.84
N LEU A 247 -11.15 17.02 -13.83
CA LEU A 247 -10.33 15.88 -14.26
C LEU A 247 -10.75 15.39 -15.66
N ASP A 248 -9.76 15.00 -16.45
CA ASP A 248 -9.95 14.31 -17.73
C ASP A 248 -9.88 12.79 -17.61
N TRP A 249 -9.42 12.29 -16.47
CA TRP A 249 -9.50 10.88 -16.13
C TRP A 249 -10.95 10.46 -15.87
N THR A 250 -11.25 9.23 -16.22
CA THR A 250 -12.60 8.66 -16.11
C THR A 250 -12.65 7.62 -15.01
N LEU A 251 -13.70 7.68 -14.19
CA LEU A 251 -14.01 6.65 -13.21
C LEU A 251 -15.12 5.77 -13.80
N ALA A 252 -14.86 4.48 -13.96
CA ALA A 252 -15.91 3.53 -14.30
C ALA A 252 -16.35 2.76 -13.07
N GLU A 253 -17.66 2.56 -12.96
CA GLU A 253 -18.28 1.68 -11.99
C GLU A 253 -19.05 0.57 -12.71
N VAL A 254 -18.75 -0.66 -12.34
CA VAL A 254 -19.43 -1.88 -12.77
C VAL A 254 -20.16 -2.44 -11.58
N ARG A 255 -21.46 -2.69 -11.72
CA ARG A 255 -22.27 -3.40 -10.72
C ARG A 255 -22.87 -4.65 -11.35
N THR A 256 -22.55 -5.81 -10.81
CA THR A 256 -23.18 -7.06 -11.26
C THR A 256 -24.50 -7.27 -10.52
N SER A 257 -25.53 -7.66 -11.27
CA SER A 257 -26.80 -8.11 -10.73
C SER A 257 -26.97 -9.59 -11.07
N GLY A 258 -26.84 -10.46 -10.07
CA GLY A 258 -26.86 -11.91 -10.26
C GLY A 258 -25.76 -12.59 -9.44
N GLY A 259 -26.02 -13.82 -9.01
CA GLY A 259 -25.17 -14.54 -8.06
C GLY A 259 -25.56 -14.33 -6.58
N PRO A 260 -24.90 -15.03 -5.64
CA PRO A 260 -25.24 -14.98 -4.22
C PRO A 260 -24.96 -13.61 -3.57
N ARG A 261 -24.13 -12.76 -4.18
CA ARG A 261 -23.84 -11.38 -3.74
C ARG A 261 -23.56 -10.47 -4.95
N PRO A 262 -24.02 -9.20 -4.94
CA PRO A 262 -23.67 -8.24 -5.96
C PRO A 262 -22.19 -7.84 -5.83
N TRP A 263 -21.45 -7.92 -6.94
CA TRP A 263 -20.06 -7.50 -7.00
C TRP A 263 -19.96 -6.11 -7.64
N THR A 264 -19.04 -5.30 -7.11
CA THR A 264 -18.78 -3.96 -7.64
C THR A 264 -17.33 -3.83 -8.08
N GLY A 265 -17.10 -3.23 -9.24
CA GLY A 265 -15.77 -2.84 -9.68
C GLY A 265 -15.73 -1.34 -9.88
N ARG A 266 -14.81 -0.63 -9.22
CA ARG A 266 -14.59 0.81 -9.43
C ARG A 266 -13.14 1.01 -9.82
N SER A 267 -12.87 1.65 -10.95
CA SER A 267 -11.51 1.96 -11.38
C SER A 267 -11.42 3.29 -12.09
N TRP A 268 -10.38 4.05 -11.77
CA TRP A 268 -9.93 5.16 -12.61
C TRP A 268 -9.18 4.62 -13.83
N GLY A 269 -9.24 5.37 -14.92
CA GLY A 269 -8.46 5.18 -16.14
C GLY A 269 -8.23 6.50 -16.86
N ARG A 270 -7.23 6.54 -17.75
CA ARG A 270 -6.90 7.74 -18.54
C ARG A 270 -8.02 8.12 -19.51
N ASP A 271 -8.79 7.13 -19.95
CA ASP A 271 -9.95 7.29 -20.81
C ASP A 271 -11.08 6.33 -20.41
N ASP A 272 -12.25 6.49 -21.04
CA ASP A 272 -13.42 5.63 -20.85
C ASP A 272 -13.09 4.14 -21.05
N THR A 273 -12.26 3.79 -22.04
CA THR A 273 -11.97 2.40 -22.41
C THR A 273 -11.13 1.71 -21.34
N GLU A 274 -10.06 2.36 -20.89
CA GLU A 274 -9.21 1.86 -19.82
C GLU A 274 -9.99 1.75 -18.50
N ALA A 275 -10.77 2.78 -18.15
CA ALA A 275 -11.57 2.78 -16.93
C ALA A 275 -12.56 1.61 -16.92
N VAL A 276 -13.30 1.41 -18.02
CA VAL A 276 -14.26 0.30 -18.19
C VAL A 276 -13.57 -1.05 -18.05
N HIS A 277 -12.45 -1.25 -18.77
CA HIS A 277 -11.71 -2.49 -18.75
C HIS A 277 -11.28 -2.87 -17.32
N ARG A 278 -10.68 -1.92 -16.60
CA ARG A 278 -10.20 -2.15 -15.23
C ARG A 278 -11.35 -2.32 -14.23
N ALA A 279 -12.47 -1.63 -14.41
CA ALA A 279 -13.64 -1.82 -13.55
C ALA A 279 -14.26 -3.22 -13.73
N LEU A 280 -14.34 -3.72 -14.97
CA LEU A 280 -14.78 -5.09 -15.25
C LEU A 280 -13.81 -6.13 -14.66
N ALA A 281 -12.51 -5.93 -14.85
CA ALA A 281 -11.49 -6.80 -14.28
C ALA A 281 -11.53 -6.79 -12.75
N THR A 282 -11.77 -5.64 -12.12
CA THR A 282 -11.94 -5.55 -10.65
C THR A 282 -13.16 -6.32 -10.17
N ALA A 283 -14.28 -6.25 -10.88
CA ALA A 283 -15.47 -7.03 -10.53
C ALA A 283 -15.22 -8.55 -10.67
N LEU A 284 -14.54 -8.97 -11.74
CA LEU A 284 -14.17 -10.37 -11.97
C LEU A 284 -13.18 -10.88 -10.91
N ALA A 285 -12.11 -10.12 -10.63
CA ALA A 285 -11.11 -10.47 -9.63
C ALA A 285 -11.74 -10.63 -8.23
N ARG A 286 -12.75 -9.81 -7.91
CA ARG A 286 -13.46 -9.91 -6.63
C ARG A 286 -14.25 -11.20 -6.51
N HIS A 287 -14.95 -11.59 -7.57
CA HIS A 287 -15.64 -12.88 -7.64
C HIS A 287 -14.65 -14.04 -7.52
N GLN A 288 -13.56 -14.00 -8.27
CA GLN A 288 -12.51 -15.03 -8.27
C GLN A 288 -11.85 -15.19 -6.89
N ALA A 289 -11.45 -14.10 -6.25
CA ALA A 289 -10.84 -14.14 -4.92
C ALA A 289 -11.79 -14.74 -3.87
N HIS A 290 -13.08 -14.40 -3.91
CA HIS A 290 -14.07 -14.97 -2.99
C HIS A 290 -14.34 -16.46 -3.23
N GLY A 291 -14.09 -16.96 -4.44
CA GLY A 291 -14.25 -18.38 -4.77
C GLY A 291 -13.19 -19.30 -4.17
N VAL A 292 -12.07 -18.76 -3.68
CA VAL A 292 -10.93 -19.53 -3.16
C VAL A 292 -11.00 -19.60 -1.62
N PRO A 293 -11.23 -20.79 -1.03
CA PRO A 293 -11.28 -20.94 0.41
C PRO A 293 -9.95 -20.55 1.08
N GLY A 294 -10.00 -19.67 2.08
CA GLY A 294 -8.82 -19.26 2.84
C GLY A 294 -8.06 -18.07 2.25
N ALA A 295 -8.36 -17.67 1.01
CA ALA A 295 -7.81 -16.45 0.43
C ALA A 295 -8.36 -15.20 1.14
N GLY A 296 -7.51 -14.19 1.27
CA GLY A 296 -7.89 -12.86 1.74
C GLY A 296 -8.89 -12.17 0.81
N PRO A 297 -9.61 -11.15 1.30
CA PRO A 297 -10.50 -10.36 0.46
C PRO A 297 -9.71 -9.59 -0.61
N LEU A 298 -10.35 -9.34 -1.77
CA LEU A 298 -9.82 -8.37 -2.72
C LEU A 298 -9.75 -6.99 -2.05
N ALA A 299 -8.65 -6.28 -2.27
CA ALA A 299 -8.44 -4.92 -1.78
C ALA A 299 -9.67 -4.02 -1.98
N GLU A 300 -10.08 -3.37 -0.90
CA GLU A 300 -11.28 -2.52 -0.90
C GLU A 300 -11.03 -1.15 -1.56
N GLY A 301 -12.13 -0.53 -1.98
CA GLY A 301 -12.15 0.82 -2.54
C GLY A 301 -11.99 0.87 -4.06
N VAL A 302 -11.55 2.03 -4.54
CA VAL A 302 -11.38 2.33 -5.96
C VAL A 302 -9.99 1.94 -6.42
N HIS A 303 -9.92 1.27 -7.57
CA HIS A 303 -8.68 0.87 -8.20
C HIS A 303 -8.03 2.06 -8.92
N THR A 304 -6.77 2.33 -8.60
CA THR A 304 -5.99 3.49 -9.07
C THR A 304 -4.74 3.10 -9.84
N ASP A 305 -4.51 1.81 -10.09
CA ASP A 305 -3.31 1.28 -10.74
C ASP A 305 -3.09 1.77 -12.17
N ALA A 306 -4.03 2.48 -12.80
CA ALA A 306 -3.74 3.25 -14.00
C ALA A 306 -2.54 4.21 -13.79
N LEU A 307 -2.30 4.67 -12.55
CA LEU A 307 -1.11 5.43 -12.15
C LEU A 307 0.20 4.66 -12.36
N LEU A 308 0.21 3.33 -12.23
CA LEU A 308 1.42 2.52 -12.45
C LEU A 308 1.90 2.55 -13.91
N PHE A 309 1.00 2.85 -14.83
CA PHE A 309 1.26 2.87 -16.27
C PHE A 309 1.33 4.28 -16.84
N ALA A 310 1.06 5.29 -16.02
CA ALA A 310 1.16 6.69 -16.40
C ALA A 310 2.63 7.11 -16.39
N ASP A 311 3.09 7.73 -17.48
CA ASP A 311 4.46 8.26 -17.52
C ASP A 311 4.61 9.51 -16.64
N ALA A 312 5.84 9.99 -16.47
CA ALA A 312 6.12 11.15 -15.62
C ALA A 312 5.36 12.42 -16.06
N SER A 313 5.15 12.59 -17.37
CA SER A 313 4.43 13.75 -17.91
C SER A 313 2.91 13.64 -17.67
N GLU A 314 2.36 12.44 -17.80
CA GLU A 314 0.96 12.14 -17.47
C GLU A 314 0.69 12.29 -15.97
N GLN A 315 1.59 11.81 -15.11
CA GLN A 315 1.48 12.00 -13.65
C GLN A 315 1.57 13.48 -13.27
N ALA A 316 2.51 14.23 -13.84
CA ALA A 316 2.62 15.66 -13.59
C ALA A 316 1.39 16.45 -14.07
N ALA A 317 0.83 16.09 -15.22
CA ALA A 317 -0.40 16.68 -15.74
C ALA A 317 -1.60 16.36 -14.84
N LEU A 318 -1.71 15.11 -14.39
CA LEU A 318 -2.74 14.69 -13.45
C LEU A 318 -2.61 15.42 -12.12
N ARG A 319 -1.41 15.51 -11.54
CA ARG A 319 -1.14 16.26 -10.31
C ARG A 319 -1.59 17.71 -10.44
N LYS A 320 -1.25 18.37 -11.55
CA LYS A 320 -1.69 19.74 -11.80
C LYS A 320 -3.22 19.84 -11.80
N ARG A 321 -3.92 18.96 -12.53
CA ARG A 321 -5.39 18.99 -12.60
C ARG A 321 -6.05 18.68 -11.26
N VAL A 322 -5.53 17.72 -10.51
CA VAL A 322 -6.01 17.38 -9.17
C VAL A 322 -5.80 18.57 -8.22
N ALA A 323 -4.66 19.26 -8.31
CA ALA A 323 -4.39 20.47 -7.54
C ALA A 323 -5.33 21.62 -7.94
N ASP A 324 -5.47 21.91 -9.23
CA ASP A 324 -6.35 22.97 -9.74
C ASP A 324 -7.82 22.71 -9.34
N ALA A 325 -8.28 21.45 -9.40
CA ALA A 325 -9.62 21.05 -8.98
C ALA A 325 -9.82 21.19 -7.46
N ALA A 326 -8.82 20.81 -6.66
CA ALA A 326 -8.86 21.00 -5.22
C ALA A 326 -8.89 22.49 -4.85
N GLU A 327 -8.05 23.31 -5.48
CA GLU A 327 -8.00 24.75 -5.25
C GLU A 327 -9.33 25.43 -5.62
N ALA A 328 -9.94 25.04 -6.74
CA ALA A 328 -11.27 25.52 -7.12
C ALA A 328 -12.36 25.16 -6.09
N ALA A 329 -12.17 24.06 -5.34
CA ALA A 329 -13.03 23.67 -4.23
C ALA A 329 -12.61 24.28 -2.87
N GLY A 330 -11.55 25.10 -2.82
CA GLY A 330 -11.00 25.66 -1.58
C GLY A 330 -10.26 24.63 -0.71
N LEU A 331 -9.80 23.55 -1.31
CA LEU A 331 -9.15 22.41 -0.67
C LEU A 331 -7.71 22.23 -1.16
N ARG A 332 -6.93 21.45 -0.41
CA ARG A 332 -5.66 20.88 -0.82
C ARG A 332 -5.51 19.47 -0.24
N TYR A 333 -4.71 18.63 -0.89
CA TYR A 333 -4.46 17.28 -0.40
C TYR A 333 -3.20 17.22 0.46
N GLU A 334 -3.36 16.74 1.69
CA GLU A 334 -2.32 16.55 2.69
C GLU A 334 -2.12 15.05 2.96
N GLY A 335 -0.88 14.58 2.82
CA GLY A 335 -0.47 13.23 3.17
C GLY A 335 0.32 13.21 4.48
N THR A 336 0.02 12.23 5.33
CA THR A 336 0.84 11.86 6.50
C THR A 336 1.51 10.53 6.20
N PRO A 337 2.83 10.49 5.95
CA PRO A 337 3.51 9.25 5.63
C PRO A 337 3.47 8.30 6.83
N ARG A 338 3.47 7.00 6.55
CA ARG A 338 3.55 5.96 7.57
C ARG A 338 4.87 6.10 8.30
N ARG A 339 4.85 5.83 9.62
CA ARG A 339 6.08 5.77 10.41
C ARG A 339 7.06 4.77 9.79
N PRO A 340 8.37 5.05 9.86
CA PRO A 340 9.40 4.12 9.41
C PRO A 340 9.23 2.74 10.05
N ASP A 341 9.62 1.74 9.29
CA ASP A 341 9.67 0.37 9.77
C ASP A 341 10.62 0.24 10.97
N PRO A 342 10.19 -0.38 12.07
CA PRO A 342 11.03 -0.48 13.25
C PRO A 342 12.27 -1.37 13.05
N VAL A 343 12.30 -2.25 12.04
CA VAL A 343 13.40 -3.19 11.76
C VAL A 343 14.28 -2.68 10.61
N THR A 344 13.67 -2.26 9.50
CA THR A 344 14.37 -1.88 8.26
C THR A 344 14.48 -0.37 8.06
N GLY A 345 13.88 0.45 8.92
CA GLY A 345 13.91 1.91 8.79
C GLY A 345 12.99 2.41 7.67
N ALA A 346 13.51 3.22 6.75
CA ALA A 346 12.72 3.75 5.64
C ALA A 346 12.19 2.61 4.75
N LEU A 347 10.89 2.68 4.39
CA LEU A 347 10.30 1.72 3.46
C LEU A 347 10.65 2.12 2.02
N PRO A 348 10.91 1.16 1.11
CA PRO A 348 11.21 1.45 -0.29
C PRO A 348 9.99 1.95 -1.07
N LEU A 349 8.78 1.80 -0.51
CA LEU A 349 7.52 2.28 -1.09
C LEU A 349 6.87 3.30 -0.15
N TRP A 350 6.15 4.26 -0.73
CA TRP A 350 5.42 5.28 0.01
C TRP A 350 4.04 4.77 0.42
N SER A 351 3.66 5.01 1.66
CA SER A 351 2.33 4.68 2.17
C SER A 351 1.97 5.61 3.31
N GLY A 352 0.67 5.81 3.53
CA GLY A 352 0.18 6.71 4.56
C GLY A 352 -1.24 7.18 4.30
N ALA A 353 -1.78 7.95 5.24
CA ALA A 353 -3.11 8.52 5.12
C ALA A 353 -3.06 9.83 4.32
N VAL A 354 -3.99 10.00 3.38
CA VAL A 354 -4.19 11.23 2.62
C VAL A 354 -5.56 11.82 2.96
N ARG A 355 -5.64 13.14 3.07
CA ARG A 355 -6.86 13.87 3.39
C ARG A 355 -7.00 15.12 2.55
N ALA A 356 -8.24 15.47 2.23
CA ALA A 356 -8.56 16.82 1.78
C ALA A 356 -8.63 17.73 3.02
N VAL A 357 -7.87 18.82 3.00
CA VAL A 357 -7.89 19.86 4.04
C VAL A 357 -8.22 21.21 3.40
N PRO A 358 -8.89 22.13 4.10
CA PRO A 358 -9.09 23.48 3.58
C PRO A 358 -7.77 24.16 3.22
N LEU A 359 -7.77 25.00 2.18
CA LEU A 359 -6.61 25.77 1.75
C LEU A 359 -6.15 26.79 2.83
N VAL A 360 -7.04 27.13 3.77
CA VAL A 360 -6.94 28.14 4.85
C VAL A 360 -6.67 29.55 4.33
N GLY A 361 -7.72 30.40 4.38
CA GLY A 361 -7.56 31.75 4.90
C GLY A 361 -7.60 31.68 6.43
N GLU A 362 -6.84 32.54 7.12
CA GLU A 362 -6.73 32.64 8.58
C GLU A 362 -8.04 32.37 9.36
N PRO A 363 -7.97 31.89 10.63
CA PRO A 363 -9.15 31.81 11.46
C PRO A 363 -9.78 33.21 11.55
N GLN A 364 -10.95 33.41 10.96
CA GLN A 364 -11.73 34.61 11.20
C GLN A 364 -11.97 34.70 12.70
N GLY A 365 -11.35 35.72 13.30
CA GLY A 365 -11.52 36.06 14.70
C GLY A 365 -13.00 36.08 15.01
N THR A 366 -13.37 35.33 16.04
CA THR A 366 -14.58 35.65 16.78
C THR A 366 -14.26 36.98 17.46
N GLU A 367 -14.57 38.09 16.78
CA GLU A 367 -14.79 39.37 17.46
C GLU A 367 -15.95 39.12 18.42
N GLU A 368 -15.61 38.70 19.65
CA GLU A 368 -16.48 38.90 20.79
C GLU A 368 -16.76 40.39 20.86
N SER A 369 -17.94 40.74 20.35
CA SER A 369 -18.59 42.01 20.56
C SER A 369 -18.78 42.13 22.08
N ILE A 370 -17.86 42.82 22.73
CA ILE A 370 -18.10 43.33 24.09
C ILE A 370 -19.18 44.40 23.91
N GLU A 371 -20.43 43.97 24.04
CA GLU A 371 -21.56 44.86 24.30
C GLU A 371 -21.28 45.59 25.61
N GLU A 372 -20.95 46.86 25.45
CA GLU A 372 -21.07 47.92 26.44
C GLU A 372 -22.49 47.86 27.05
N ARG A 373 -22.60 47.33 28.27
CA ARG A 373 -23.72 47.62 29.16
C ARG A 373 -23.22 48.35 30.39
N ASP A 374 -23.28 49.67 30.24
CA ASP A 374 -23.64 50.64 31.25
C ASP A 374 -24.52 50.01 32.36
N HIS A 375 -24.03 50.03 33.60
CA HIS A 375 -24.81 50.18 34.85
C HIS A 375 -23.86 50.18 36.06
N GLY A 376 -23.61 51.36 36.63
CA GLY A 376 -22.98 51.54 37.94
C GLY A 376 -22.32 52.89 38.12
#